data_AF-A0A540K720-F1
#
_entry.id   AF-A0A540K720-F1
#
_cell.length_a   1.000
_cell.length_b   1.000
_cell.length_c   1.000
_cell.angle_alpha   90.00
_cell.angle_beta   90.00
_cell.angle_gamma   90.00
#
_symmetry.space_group_name_H-M   'P 1'
#
loop_
_entity.id
_entity.type
_entity.pdbx_description
1 polymer ?
#
loop_
_entity_poly.entity_id
_entity_poly.type
_entity_poly.pdbx_seq_one_letter_code
_entity_poly.pdbx_strand_id
1 'polypeptide(L)' 'MTKEGLNACAFSVNGANPQPPSALCCTALSYADFGCLCLFKKYSNFLSAYGIDPNLAMQLPAKCNLGQPIRC' A
#
# COMPACT_ATOMS: atom_id res chain seq x y z
N MET A 1 2.13 -4.27 10.88
CA MET A 1 2.37 -2.88 10.41
C MET A 1 1.84 -1.86 11.41
N THR A 2 2.59 -0.78 11.68
CA THR A 2 2.15 0.37 12.52
C THR A 2 1.43 1.44 11.68
N LYS A 3 0.78 2.41 12.34
CA LYS A 3 0.10 3.54 11.68
C LYS A 3 1.10 4.43 10.91
N GLU A 4 2.26 4.68 11.50
CA GLU A 4 3.35 5.44 10.90
C GLU A 4 3.88 4.73 9.66
N GLY A 5 4.01 3.40 9.73
CA GLY A 5 4.36 2.53 8.62
C GLY A 5 3.40 2.65 7.44
N LEU A 6 2.10 2.60 7.72
CA LEU A 6 1.05 2.76 6.71
C LEU A 6 1.09 4.17 6.08
N ASN A 7 1.20 5.21 6.91
CA ASN A 7 1.23 6.60 6.43
C ASN A 7 2.46 6.89 5.56
N ALA A 8 3.59 6.23 5.81
CA ALA A 8 4.78 6.38 5.00
C ALA A 8 4.63 5.82 3.56
N CYS A 9 3.60 5.01 3.32
CA CYS A 9 3.25 4.51 1.99
C CYS A 9 2.27 5.43 1.24
N ALA A 10 1.70 6.45 1.88
CA ALA A 10 0.60 7.25 1.32
C ALA A 10 0.95 7.88 -0.04
N PHE A 11 2.16 8.43 -0.19
CA PHE A 11 2.62 9.05 -1.44
C PHE A 11 2.88 8.06 -2.58
N SER A 12 2.99 6.77 -2.27
CA SER A 12 3.22 5.72 -3.27
C SER A 12 1.94 5.07 -3.77
N VAL A 13 0.81 5.37 -3.12
CA VAL A 13 -0.50 4.78 -3.42
C VAL A 13 -1.58 5.84 -3.70
N ASN A 14 -1.19 7.10 -3.83
CA ASN A 14 -2.11 8.22 -4.09
C ASN A 14 -1.66 9.01 -5.32
N GLY A 15 -2.63 9.51 -6.09
CA GLY A 15 -2.44 10.48 -7.15
C GLY A 15 -1.98 9.90 -8.49
N ALA A 16 -1.91 10.77 -9.50
CA ALA A 16 -1.54 10.40 -10.87
C ALA A 16 -0.04 10.10 -11.04
N ASN A 17 0.82 10.62 -10.15
CA ASN A 17 2.27 10.42 -10.20
C ASN A 17 2.78 9.91 -8.83
N PRO A 18 2.57 8.63 -8.50
CA PRO A 18 2.97 8.07 -7.23
C PRO A 18 4.49 8.09 -7.05
N GLN A 19 4.94 8.53 -5.89
CA GLN A 19 6.35 8.55 -5.55
C GLN A 19 6.87 7.15 -5.21
N PRO A 20 8.17 6.88 -5.41
CA PRO A 20 8.78 5.63 -4.97
C PRO A 20 8.59 5.42 -3.45
N PRO A 21 8.39 4.18 -2.99
CA PRO A 21 8.17 3.90 -1.58
C PRO A 21 9.42 4.23 -0.76
N SER A 22 9.18 4.85 0.40
CA SER A 22 10.24 5.09 1.37
C SER A 22 10.73 3.78 2.00
N ALA A 23 11.95 3.78 2.55
CA ALA A 23 12.46 2.64 3.31
C ALA A 23 11.54 2.26 4.49
N LEU A 24 10.90 3.25 5.12
CA LEU A 24 9.96 3.03 6.21
C LEU A 24 8.69 2.34 5.73
N CYS A 25 8.15 2.75 4.57
CA CYS A 25 7.03 2.06 3.93
C CYS A 25 7.38 0.59 3.62
N CYS A 26 8.53 0.33 2.97
CA CYS A 26 8.94 -1.03 2.63
C CYS A 26 9.19 -1.90 3.88
N THR A 27 9.77 -1.32 4.93
CA THR A 27 9.94 -2.02 6.21
C THR A 27 8.59 -2.32 6.87
N ALA A 28 7.63 -1.40 6.79
CA ALA A 28 6.29 -1.66 7.32
C ALA A 28 5.57 -2.77 6.55
N LEU A 29 5.73 -2.79 5.22
CA LEU A 29 5.17 -3.81 4.32
C LEU A 29 5.78 -5.19 4.55
N SER A 30 7.05 -5.30 4.94
CA SER A 30 7.67 -6.61 5.21
C SER A 30 7.04 -7.32 6.42
N TYR A 31 6.36 -6.58 7.30
CA TYR A 31 5.61 -7.10 8.45
C TYR A 31 4.10 -6.87 8.30
N ALA A 32 3.61 -6.60 7.09
CA ALA A 32 2.20 -6.39 6.83
C ALA A 32 1.50 -7.72 6.55
N ASP A 33 0.27 -7.86 7.05
CA ASP A 33 -0.62 -8.92 6.63
C ASP A 33 -1.36 -8.47 5.36
N PHE A 34 -0.88 -8.97 4.22
CA PHE A 34 -1.47 -8.63 2.94
C PHE A 34 -2.88 -9.19 2.74
N GLY A 35 -3.22 -10.32 3.37
CA GLY A 35 -4.58 -10.85 3.35
C GLY A 35 -5.55 -9.91 4.04
N CYS A 36 -5.15 -9.38 5.20
CA CYS A 36 -5.89 -8.34 5.91
C CYS A 36 -6.02 -7.06 5.07
N LEU A 37 -4.92 -6.60 4.45
CA LEU A 37 -4.96 -5.40 3.60
C LEU A 37 -5.88 -5.53 2.39
N CYS A 38 -5.94 -6.72 1.79
CA CYS A 38 -6.85 -6.99 0.69
C CYS A 38 -8.33 -6.87 1.05
N LEU A 39 -8.70 -7.05 2.34
CA LEU A 39 -10.08 -6.83 2.78
C LEU A 39 -10.49 -5.35 2.63
N PHE A 40 -9.55 -4.41 2.69
CA PHE A 40 -9.82 -2.98 2.50
C PHE A 40 -10.30 -2.63 1.09
N LYS A 41 -9.99 -3.47 0.10
CA LYS A 41 -10.51 -3.31 -1.28
C LYS A 41 -12.04 -3.32 -1.33
N LYS A 42 -12.69 -4.08 -0.44
CA LYS A 42 -14.15 -4.11 -0.33
C LYS A 42 -14.73 -2.80 0.20
N TYR A 43 -13.93 -2.00 0.87
CA TYR A 43 -14.31 -0.70 1.42
C TYR A 43 -13.81 0.44 0.52
N SER A 44 -14.19 0.40 -0.77
CA SER A 44 -13.73 1.38 -1.76
C SER A 44 -14.02 2.83 -1.36
N ASN A 45 -15.14 3.10 -0.66
CA ASN A 45 -15.45 4.44 -0.17
C ASN A 45 -14.41 4.94 0.85
N PHE A 46 -13.93 4.03 1.71
CA PHE A 46 -12.87 4.33 2.66
C PHE A 46 -11.56 4.62 1.93
N LEU A 47 -11.17 3.76 0.99
CA LEU A 47 -9.94 3.98 0.20
C LEU A 47 -9.96 5.31 -0.55
N SER A 48 -11.06 5.64 -1.23
CA SER A 48 -11.23 6.91 -1.93
C SER A 48 -11.17 8.12 -1.00
N ALA A 49 -11.73 8.03 0.22
CA ALA A 49 -11.67 9.11 1.20
C ALA A 49 -10.24 9.42 1.67
N TYR A 50 -9.35 8.43 1.64
CA TYR A 50 -7.92 8.59 1.93
C TYR A 50 -7.06 8.79 0.67
N GLY A 51 -7.68 8.88 -0.52
CA GLY A 51 -6.98 9.00 -1.79
C GLY A 51 -6.14 7.78 -2.17
N ILE A 52 -6.47 6.61 -1.63
CA ILE A 52 -5.72 5.38 -1.89
C ILE A 52 -6.23 4.74 -3.18
N ASP A 53 -5.36 4.60 -4.17
CA ASP A 53 -5.58 3.77 -5.35
C ASP A 53 -5.22 2.31 -5.04
N PRO A 54 -6.20 1.39 -5.05
CA PRO A 54 -5.96 -0.02 -4.74
C PRO A 54 -5.00 -0.68 -5.74
N ASN A 55 -4.97 -0.26 -7.00
CA ASN A 55 -4.06 -0.82 -8.00
C ASN A 55 -2.62 -0.41 -7.71
N LEU A 56 -2.38 0.82 -7.25
CA LEU A 56 -1.06 1.26 -6.83
C LEU A 56 -0.62 0.54 -5.54
N ALA A 57 -1.52 0.38 -4.58
CA ALA A 57 -1.25 -0.35 -3.33
C ALA A 57 -0.84 -1.80 -3.58
N MET A 58 -1.49 -2.50 -4.51
CA MET A 58 -1.15 -3.88 -4.87
C MET A 58 0.23 -4.05 -5.53
N GLN A 59 0.77 -2.98 -6.11
CA GLN A 59 2.11 -2.99 -6.72
C GLN A 59 3.24 -2.73 -5.72
N LEU A 60 2.93 -2.22 -4.53
CA LEU A 60 3.95 -1.87 -3.52
C LEU A 60 4.90 -3.03 -3.16
N PRO A 61 4.43 -4.27 -2.99
CA PRO A 61 5.32 -5.38 -2.65
C PRO A 61 6.41 -5.61 -3.70
N ALA A 62 6.06 -5.48 -4.98
CA ALA A 62 7.04 -5.56 -6.06
C ALA A 62 8.02 -4.37 -6.04
N LYS A 63 7.51 -3.15 -5.83
CA LYS A 63 8.35 -1.94 -5.72
C LYS A 63 9.32 -1.98 -4.53
N CYS A 64 8.96 -2.70 -3.47
CA CYS A 64 9.78 -2.90 -2.28
C CYS A 64 10.63 -4.17 -2.32
N ASN A 65 10.65 -4.92 -3.42
CA ASN A 65 11.35 -6.21 -3.55
C ASN A 65 10.91 -7.26 -2.51
N LEU A 66 9.66 -7.23 -2.08
CA LEU A 66 9.07 -8.16 -1.11
C LEU A 66 8.37 -9.36 -1.79
N GLY A 67 8.32 -9.38 -3.12
CA GLY A 67 7.69 -10.43 -3.90
C GLY A 67 6.94 -9.90 -5.12
N GLN A 68 6.04 -10.71 -5.67
CA GLN A 68 5.19 -10.29 -6.78
C GLN A 68 4.08 -9.33 -6.31
N PRO A 69 3.50 -8.52 -7.23
CA PRO A 69 2.32 -7.75 -6.93
C PRO A 69 1.21 -8.64 -6.39
N ILE A 70 0.47 -8.12 -5.42
CA ILE A 70 -0.56 -8.91 -4.75
C ILE A 70 -1.81 -8.88 -5.59
N ARG A 71 -2.38 -10.07 -5.81
CA ARG A 71 -3.63 -10.23 -6.52
C ARG A 71 -4.73 -10.43 -5.51
N CYS A 72 -5.43 -9.33 -5.25
CA CYS A 72 -6.73 -9.29 -4.65
C CYS A 72 -7.56 -8.23 -5.38
#